data_AF-F0SDA2-F1
#
_entry.id   AF-F0SDA2-F1
#
_cell.length_a   1.000
_cell.length_b   1.000
_cell.length_c   1.000
_cell.angle_alpha   90.00
_cell.angle_beta   90.00
_cell.angle_gamma   90.00
#
_symmetry.space_group_name_H-M   'P 1'
#
loop_
_entity.id
_entity.type
_entity.pdbx_description
1 polymer ?
#
loop_
_entity_poly.entity_id
_entity_poly.type
_entity_poly.pdbx_seq_one_letter_code
_entity_poly.pdbx_strand_id
1 'polypeptide(L)' 'MGKFEVKVEALALAQLKKHYKSGNKSNIRKIEKIFKELSEHPYKGTGNPEQLKHELSGFWSRRINQKDRL' A
#
# COMPACT_ATOMS: atom_id res chain seq x y z
N MET A 1 10.23 -7.16 -15.08
CA MET A 1 11.06 -6.20 -14.32
C MET A 1 10.19 -4.99 -14.01
N GLY A 2 9.86 -4.76 -12.74
CA GLY A 2 9.10 -3.59 -12.32
C GLY A 2 9.93 -2.33 -12.59
N LYS A 3 9.27 -1.25 -13.02
CA LYS A 3 9.92 0.04 -13.32
C LYS A 3 10.34 0.79 -12.05
N PHE A 4 9.81 0.40 -10.90
CA PHE A 4 10.01 1.06 -9.61
C PHE A 4 10.41 0.06 -8.53
N GLU A 5 11.30 0.49 -7.62
CA GLU A 5 11.67 -0.25 -6.43
C GLU A 5 10.78 0.16 -5.25
N VAL A 6 10.17 -0.82 -4.56
CA VAL A 6 9.32 -0.56 -3.40
C VAL A 6 10.11 -0.79 -2.12
N LYS A 7 10.37 0.30 -1.39
CA LYS A 7 11.03 0.26 -0.06
C LYS A 7 9.98 0.41 1.03
N VAL A 8 10.10 -0.39 2.08
CA VAL A 8 9.17 -0.41 3.22
C VAL A 8 9.94 -0.02 4.48
N GLU A 9 9.46 1.00 5.18
CA GLU A 9 10.04 1.40 6.46
C GLU A 9 9.80 0.35 7.56
N ALA A 10 10.66 0.35 8.58
CA ALA A 10 10.60 -0.62 9.67
C ALA A 10 9.24 -0.62 10.41
N LEU A 11 8.63 0.56 10.59
CA LEU A 11 7.30 0.70 11.22
C LEU A 11 6.21 0.08 10.34
N ALA A 12 6.24 0.36 9.04
CA ALA A 12 5.30 -0.22 8.08
C ALA A 12 5.44 -1.75 7.99
N LEU A 13 6.68 -2.27 8.05
CA LEU A 13 6.93 -3.71 8.06
C LEU A 13 6.28 -4.40 9.28
N ALA A 14 6.33 -3.77 10.45
CA ALA A 14 5.67 -4.29 11.65
C ALA A 14 4.14 -4.32 11.50
N GLN A 15 3.55 -3.29 10.89
CA GLN A 15 2.11 -3.23 10.61
C GLN A 15 1.67 -4.28 9.57
N LEU A 16 2.44 -4.44 8.49
CA LEU A 16 2.19 -5.49 7.50
C LEU A 16 2.20 -6.87 8.16
N LYS A 17 3.21 -7.16 9.01
CA LYS A 17 3.26 -8.42 9.77
C LYS A 17 2.00 -8.65 10.61
N LYS A 18 1.39 -7.60 11.19
CA LYS A 18 0.11 -7.72 11.91
C LYS A 18 -1.03 -8.12 10.97
N HIS A 19 -1.10 -7.53 9.78
CA HIS A 19 -2.09 -7.92 8.76
C HIS A 19 -1.93 -9.39 8.33
N TYR A 20 -0.71 -9.84 8.05
CA TYR A 20 -0.44 -11.24 7.71
C TYR A 20 -0.81 -12.19 8.86
N LYS A 21 -0.46 -11.84 10.11
CA LYS A 21 -0.83 -12.62 11.30
C LYS A 21 -2.33 -12.68 11.57
N SER A 22 -3.08 -11.63 11.22
CA SER A 22 -4.54 -11.60 11.40
C SER A 22 -5.30 -12.66 10.57
N GLY A 23 -4.67 -13.22 9.53
CA GLY A 23 -5.27 -14.23 8.66
C GLY A 23 -6.37 -13.71 7.71
N ASN A 24 -6.61 -12.39 7.66
CA ASN A 24 -7.61 -11.83 6.76
C ASN A 24 -7.14 -11.87 5.30
N LYS A 25 -7.49 -12.96 4.60
CA LYS A 25 -7.09 -13.25 3.22
C LYS A 25 -7.47 -12.12 2.24
N SER A 26 -8.58 -11.41 2.46
CA SER A 26 -9.00 -10.31 1.59
C SER A 26 -8.04 -9.14 1.68
N ASN A 27 -7.68 -8.72 2.90
CA ASN A 27 -6.72 -7.65 3.13
C ASN A 27 -5.33 -8.03 2.61
N ILE A 28 -4.88 -9.26 2.89
CA ILE A 28 -3.55 -9.75 2.45
C ILE A 28 -3.44 -9.71 0.92
N ARG A 29 -4.41 -10.28 0.20
CA ARG A 29 -4.43 -10.27 -1.27
C ARG A 29 -4.40 -8.85 -1.84
N LYS A 30 -5.08 -7.92 -1.17
CA LYS A 30 -5.17 -6.53 -1.60
C LYS A 30 -3.86 -5.78 -1.38
N ILE A 31 -3.19 -6.02 -0.25
CA ILE A 31 -1.84 -5.53 0.04
C ILE A 31 -0.88 -6.03 -1.05
N GLU A 32 -0.82 -7.34 -1.29
CA GLU A 32 0.08 -7.93 -2.30
C GLU A 32 -0.17 -7.36 -3.71
N LYS A 33 -1.45 -7.18 -4.06
CA LYS A 33 -1.83 -6.54 -5.33
C LYS A 33 -1.32 -5.10 -5.41
N ILE A 34 -1.48 -4.31 -4.35
CA ILE A 34 -0.96 -2.93 -4.29
C ILE A 34 0.56 -2.92 -4.45
N PHE A 35 1.30 -3.78 -3.74
CA PHE A 35 2.76 -3.86 -3.84
C PHE A 35 3.24 -4.21 -5.25
N LYS A 36 2.57 -5.16 -5.91
CA LYS A 36 2.87 -5.50 -7.30
C LYS A 36 2.61 -4.31 -8.23
N GLU A 37 1.47 -3.65 -8.07
CA GLU A 37 1.11 -2.48 -8.85
C GLU A 37 2.04 -1.28 -8.59
N LEU A 38 2.52 -1.06 -7.36
CA LEU A 38 3.48 0.00 -7.06
C LEU A 38 4.79 -0.15 -7.84
N SER A 39 5.19 -1.40 -8.11
CA SER A 39 6.38 -1.71 -8.90
C SER A 39 6.20 -1.39 -10.41
N GLU A 40 4.96 -1.27 -10.89
CA GLU A 40 4.63 -1.01 -12.30
C GLU A 40 4.10 0.42 -12.53
N HIS A 41 3.18 0.87 -11.68
CA HIS A 41 2.52 2.18 -11.73
C HIS A 41 2.20 2.74 -10.31
N PRO A 42 3.03 3.65 -9.77
CA PRO A 42 2.90 4.15 -8.39
C PRO A 42 1.66 5.02 -8.14
N TYR A 43 1.10 5.66 -9.17
CA TYR A 43 0.02 6.65 -9.03
C TYR A 43 -1.37 6.16 -9.50
N LYS A 44 -1.47 4.90 -9.92
CA LYS A 44 -2.71 4.32 -10.46
C LYS A 44 -2.94 2.92 -9.89
N GLY A 45 -4.16 2.43 -10.04
CA GLY A 45 -4.52 1.04 -9.73
C GLY A 45 -5.46 0.89 -8.54
N THR A 46 -5.31 -0.23 -7.85
CA THR A 46 -6.17 -0.71 -6.78
C THR A 46 -6.05 0.16 -5.53
N GLY A 47 -7.19 0.37 -4.86
CA GLY A 47 -7.24 1.08 -3.59
C GLY A 47 -7.51 2.58 -3.73
N ASN A 48 -7.95 3.07 -4.89
CA ASN A 48 -8.26 4.48 -5.12
C ASN A 48 -7.09 5.38 -4.67
N PRO A 49 -5.96 5.37 -5.39
CA PRO A 49 -4.81 6.18 -5.05
C PRO A 49 -5.22 7.67 -5.00
N GLU A 50 -5.17 8.24 -3.80
CA GLU A 50 -5.50 9.62 -3.52
C GLU A 50 -4.22 10.37 -3.15
N GLN A 51 -3.93 11.45 -3.85
CA GLN A 51 -2.81 12.32 -3.51
C GLN A 51 -3.14 13.08 -2.22
N LEU A 52 -2.24 12.99 -1.24
CA LEU A 52 -2.38 13.72 0.01
C LEU A 52 -2.05 15.21 -0.20
N LYS A 53 -2.62 16.06 0.65
CA LYS A 53 -2.54 17.52 0.54
C LYS A 53 -1.66 18.12 1.65
N HIS A 54 -1.37 19.41 1.52
CA HIS A 54 -0.62 20.20 2.51
C HIS A 54 0.79 19.65 2.75
N GLU A 55 1.16 19.37 4.01
CA GLU A 55 2.48 18.86 4.39
C GLU A 55 2.78 17.45 3.83
N LEU A 56 1.72 16.74 3.42
CA LEU A 56 1.82 15.42 2.79
C LEU A 56 1.71 15.51 1.25
N SER A 57 1.85 16.70 0.68
CA SER A 57 1.89 16.87 -0.78
C SER A 57 3.06 16.10 -1.38
N GLY A 58 2.76 15.20 -2.32
CA GLY A 58 3.73 14.28 -2.93
C GLY A 58 3.61 12.84 -2.43
N PHE A 59 2.90 12.62 -1.32
CA PHE A 59 2.53 11.29 -0.85
C PHE A 59 1.18 10.86 -1.41
N TRP A 60 0.97 9.56 -1.44
CA TRP A 60 -0.22 8.92 -1.97
C TRP A 60 -0.79 7.97 -0.93
N SER A 61 -2.12 7.94 -0.83
CA SER A 61 -2.85 7.01 0.03
C SER A 61 -3.63 6.02 -0.81
N ARG A 62 -3.52 4.73 -0.49
CA ARG A 62 -4.28 3.64 -1.08
C ARG A 62 -5.07 2.90 -0.02
N ARG A 63 -6.35 2.64 -0.30
CA ARG A 63 -7.29 1.95 0.59
C ARG A 63 -7.09 0.44 0.55
N ILE A 64 -6.65 -0.12 1.67
CA ILE A 64 -6.64 -1.57 1.89
C ILE A 64 -8.06 -2.01 2.25
N ASN A 65 -8.61 -1.44 3.32
CA ASN A 65 -9.97 -1.69 3.79
C ASN A 65 -10.64 -0.39 4.26
N GLN A 66 -11.73 -0.46 5.03
CA GLN A 66 -12.41 0.76 5.51
C GLN A 66 -11.51 1.63 6.43
N LYS A 67 -10.65 1.01 7.24
CA LYS A 67 -9.80 1.67 8.24
C LYS A 67 -8.35 1.87 7.77
N ASP A 68 -7.75 0.84 7.19
CA ASP A 68 -6.31 0.81 6.91
C ASP A 68 -5.97 1.38 5.53
N ARG A 69 -4.84 2.09 5.45
CA ARG A 69 -4.30 2.75 4.26
C ARG A 69 -2.81 2.40 4.08
N LEU A 70 -2.36 2.38 2.83
CA LEU A 70 -0.97 2.22 2.39
C LEU A 70 -0.50 3.47 1.68
#